data_AF-A0A7V7WP26-F1
#
_entry.id   AF-A0A7V7WP26-F1
#
_cell.length_a   1.000
_cell.length_b   1.000
_cell.length_c   1.000
_cell.angle_alpha   90.00
_cell.angle_beta   90.00
_cell.angle_gamma   90.00
#
_symmetry.space_group_name_H-M   'P 1'
#
loop_
_entity.id
_entity.type
_entity.pdbx_description
1 polymer ?
#
loop_
_entity_poly.entity_id
_entity_poly.type
_entity_poly.pdbx_seq_one_letter_code
_entity_poly.pdbx_strand_id
1 'polypeptide(L)'
;AMNRRWVGWLAGGTLLALALAWQAPAWLAADLVARQSQGRLQLEQPQGTIWSGGGRLVVQTPKGPLALVEALAWRVDPLALLAARLVMTLEADAQPAGELHLWREGLEVKDLKLNLPASALTALPQLQRTQPTGTLRVDIPALRWAERDSQGAGRVIWQEAGLQLAGSLARWRGEVVVEIGARDNLLSFHTAAGSPVSLRLALPRGERGLRSELAAPAP
;
A
#
# COMPACT_ATOMS: atom_id res chain seq x y z
N ALA A 1 -31.69 34.43 18.28
CA ALA A 1 -31.84 34.24 16.82
C ALA A 1 -30.48 34.38 16.17
N MET A 2 -29.98 33.34 15.48
CA MET A 2 -28.69 33.39 14.78
C MET A 2 -28.80 34.43 13.65
N ASN A 3 -27.93 35.44 13.64
CA ASN A 3 -27.98 36.52 12.65
C ASN A 3 -27.89 35.96 11.24
N ARG A 4 -28.85 36.28 10.36
CA ARG A 4 -28.93 35.80 8.96
C ARG A 4 -27.63 36.00 8.15
N ARG A 5 -26.84 37.00 8.55
CA ARG A 5 -25.50 37.28 8.02
C ARG A 5 -24.50 36.16 8.35
N TRP A 6 -24.49 35.64 9.59
CA TRP A 6 -23.61 34.55 10.02
C TRP A 6 -23.92 33.24 9.32
N VAL A 7 -25.20 32.95 9.08
CA VAL A 7 -25.61 31.79 8.27
C VAL A 7 -25.09 31.91 6.84
N GLY A 8 -25.12 33.12 6.25
CA GLY A 8 -24.54 33.38 4.93
C GLY A 8 -23.01 33.20 4.89
N TRP A 9 -22.29 33.68 5.89
CA TRP A 9 -20.83 33.47 6.00
C TRP A 9 -20.45 32.01 6.22
N LEU A 10 -21.20 31.28 7.05
CA LEU A 10 -20.97 29.85 7.27
C LEU A 10 -21.27 29.06 5.98
N ALA A 11 -22.40 29.31 5.33
CA ALA A 11 -22.74 28.64 4.07
C ALA A 11 -21.72 28.95 2.97
N GLY A 12 -21.31 30.22 2.83
CA GLY A 12 -20.28 30.63 1.88
C GLY A 12 -18.91 29.99 2.19
N GLY A 13 -18.51 29.96 3.45
CA GLY A 13 -17.28 29.32 3.89
C GLY A 13 -17.29 27.81 3.66
N THR A 14 -18.39 27.12 3.94
CA THR A 14 -18.55 25.68 3.66
C THR A 14 -18.49 25.39 2.17
N LEU A 15 -19.17 26.18 1.32
CA LEU A 15 -19.11 26.03 -0.14
C LEU A 15 -17.70 26.25 -0.67
N LEU A 16 -16.99 27.25 -0.16
CA LEU A 16 -15.61 27.52 -0.54
C LEU A 16 -14.69 26.36 -0.14
N ALA A 17 -14.83 25.84 1.08
CA ALA A 17 -14.07 24.69 1.56
C ALA A 17 -14.32 23.44 0.70
N LEU A 18 -15.58 23.19 0.31
CA LEU A 18 -15.94 22.12 -0.62
C LEU A 18 -15.29 22.31 -2.00
N ALA A 19 -15.32 23.53 -2.54
CA ALA A 19 -14.71 23.84 -3.82
C ALA A 19 -13.18 23.64 -3.80
N LEU A 20 -12.53 24.03 -2.71
CA LEU A 20 -11.10 23.80 -2.50
C LEU A 20 -10.77 22.31 -2.32
N ALA A 21 -11.59 21.56 -1.58
CA ALA A 21 -11.45 20.11 -1.43
C ALA A 21 -11.61 19.40 -2.79
N TRP A 22 -12.52 19.88 -3.64
CA TRP A 22 -12.71 19.35 -4.99
C TRP A 22 -11.50 19.58 -5.90
N GLN A 23 -10.84 20.73 -5.79
CA GLN A 23 -9.64 21.06 -6.57
C GLN A 23 -8.34 20.72 -5.83
N ALA A 24 -8.42 19.93 -4.77
CA ALA A 24 -7.28 19.65 -3.93
C ALA A 24 -6.17 18.95 -4.76
N PRO A 25 -4.96 19.53 -4.80
CA PRO A 25 -3.90 19.09 -5.69
C PRO A 25 -3.28 17.74 -5.26
N ALA A 26 -2.79 16.96 -6.24
CA ALA A 26 -2.23 15.63 -6.01
C ALA A 26 -1.02 15.60 -5.05
N TRP A 27 -0.30 16.72 -4.86
CA TRP A 27 0.80 16.77 -3.90
C TRP A 27 0.35 16.51 -2.45
N LEU A 28 -0.92 16.78 -2.11
CA LEU A 28 -1.49 16.43 -0.81
C LEU A 28 -1.55 14.92 -0.63
N ALA A 29 -1.88 14.18 -1.70
CA ALA A 29 -1.84 12.72 -1.67
C ALA A 29 -0.40 12.22 -1.48
N ALA A 30 0.58 12.86 -2.13
CA ALA A 30 2.00 12.53 -1.95
C ALA A 30 2.47 12.74 -0.50
N ASP A 31 2.10 13.86 0.14
CA ASP A 31 2.42 14.13 1.54
C ASP A 31 1.71 13.13 2.49
N LEU A 32 0.46 12.77 2.21
CA LEU A 32 -0.26 11.76 2.98
C LEU A 32 0.43 10.38 2.90
N VAL A 33 0.83 9.96 1.70
CA VAL A 33 1.57 8.71 1.49
C VAL A 33 2.91 8.73 2.24
N ALA A 34 3.65 9.83 2.16
CA ALA A 34 4.91 9.99 2.87
C ALA A 34 4.71 9.93 4.40
N ARG A 35 3.73 10.66 4.96
CA ARG A 35 3.46 10.65 6.40
C ARG A 35 3.00 9.28 6.91
N GLN A 36 2.07 8.65 6.20
CA GLN A 36 1.53 7.35 6.61
C GLN A 36 2.56 6.23 6.52
N SER A 37 3.48 6.31 5.55
CA SER A 37 4.58 5.36 5.40
C SER A 37 5.82 5.70 6.22
N GLN A 38 5.76 6.73 7.08
CA GLN A 38 6.93 7.24 7.84
C GLN A 38 8.11 7.62 6.92
N GLY A 39 7.82 8.12 5.73
CA GLY A 39 8.78 8.52 4.70
C GLY A 39 9.36 7.36 3.88
N ARG A 40 8.95 6.12 4.13
CA ARG A 40 9.46 4.93 3.42
C ARG A 40 8.92 4.82 2.01
N LEU A 41 7.69 5.25 1.78
CA LEU A 41 7.08 5.34 0.46
C LEU A 41 6.92 6.81 0.11
N GLN A 42 7.27 7.15 -1.11
CA GLN A 42 7.13 8.50 -1.64
C GLN A 42 6.47 8.43 -3.01
N LEU A 43 5.59 9.39 -3.25
CA LEU A 43 4.98 9.61 -4.54
C LEU A 43 5.70 10.81 -5.18
N GLU A 44 6.55 10.53 -6.15
CA GLU A 44 7.31 11.54 -6.88
C GLU A 44 6.51 12.06 -8.08
N GLN A 45 6.77 13.31 -8.45
CA GLN A 45 6.13 13.97 -9.59
C GLN A 45 4.59 13.86 -9.60
N PRO A 46 3.90 14.13 -8.47
CA PRO A 46 2.45 14.03 -8.41
C PRO A 46 1.80 15.05 -9.34
N GLN A 47 0.89 14.58 -10.18
CA GLN A 47 0.17 15.35 -11.19
C GLN A 47 -1.33 15.19 -10.98
N GLY A 48 -2.11 16.21 -11.32
CA GLY A 48 -3.57 16.21 -11.18
C GLY A 48 -4.06 16.58 -9.78
N THR A 49 -5.17 15.97 -9.36
CA THR A 49 -5.85 16.22 -8.09
C THR A 49 -5.81 14.99 -7.18
N ILE A 50 -6.24 15.13 -5.93
CA ILE A 50 -6.45 13.98 -5.04
C ILE A 50 -7.52 13.01 -5.58
N TRP A 51 -8.43 13.50 -6.43
CA TRP A 51 -9.52 12.70 -7.01
C TRP A 51 -9.10 11.98 -8.27
N SER A 52 -8.31 12.61 -9.12
CA SER A 52 -7.75 11.96 -10.30
C SER A 52 -6.37 12.52 -10.55
N GLY A 53 -5.38 11.66 -10.40
CA GLY A 53 -3.99 12.06 -10.49
C GLY A 53 -3.08 10.88 -10.84
N GLY A 54 -1.79 11.18 -10.90
CA GLY A 54 -0.77 10.19 -11.12
C GLY A 54 0.59 10.65 -10.61
N GLY A 55 1.56 9.73 -10.61
CA GLY A 55 2.93 10.00 -10.18
C GLY A 55 3.76 8.73 -10.19
N ARG A 56 5.02 8.85 -9.79
CA ARG A 56 5.95 7.72 -9.67
C ARG A 56 5.99 7.24 -8.23
N LEU A 57 5.72 5.95 -7.99
CA LEU A 57 5.79 5.38 -6.65
C LEU A 57 7.21 4.89 -6.39
N VAL A 58 7.83 5.41 -5.33
CA VAL A 58 9.21 5.14 -4.96
C VAL A 58 9.27 4.66 -3.51
N VAL A 59 10.12 3.67 -3.25
CA VAL A 59 10.49 3.26 -1.89
C VAL A 59 11.87 3.79 -1.54
N GLN A 60 12.00 4.36 -0.35
CA GLN A 60 13.27 4.80 0.20
C GLN A 60 14.01 3.60 0.79
N THR A 61 15.20 3.32 0.23
CA THR A 61 16.08 2.25 0.71
C THR A 61 17.40 2.86 1.19
N PRO A 62 18.20 2.15 2.01
CA PRO A 62 19.54 2.63 2.41
C PRO A 62 20.50 2.86 1.23
N LYS A 63 20.23 2.26 0.07
CA LYS A 63 21.03 2.43 -1.16
C LYS A 63 20.54 3.60 -2.04
N GLY A 64 19.46 4.26 -1.63
CA GLY A 64 18.79 5.33 -2.37
C GLY A 64 17.33 5.02 -2.70
N PRO A 65 16.62 5.99 -3.31
CA PRO A 65 15.26 5.80 -3.79
C PRO A 65 15.21 4.75 -4.90
N LEU A 66 14.25 3.83 -4.80
CA LEU A 66 13.98 2.79 -5.78
C LEU A 66 12.54 2.93 -6.30
N ALA A 67 12.37 3.04 -7.61
CA ALA A 67 11.05 3.04 -8.23
C ALA A 67 10.37 1.67 -8.05
N LEU A 68 9.15 1.68 -7.52
CA LEU A 68 8.27 0.52 -7.40
C LEU A 68 7.32 0.42 -8.60
N VAL A 69 6.79 1.57 -9.02
CA VAL A 69 5.90 1.74 -10.16
C VAL A 69 6.30 3.04 -10.85
N GLU A 70 6.60 3.00 -12.14
CA GLU A 70 7.07 4.18 -12.88
C GLU A 70 5.93 5.15 -13.15
N ALA A 71 4.75 4.63 -13.50
CA ALA A 71 3.55 5.42 -13.74
C ALA A 71 2.36 4.86 -12.95
N LEU A 72 2.16 5.35 -11.73
CA LEU A 72 0.95 5.12 -10.95
C LEU A 72 -0.10 6.17 -11.30
N ALA A 73 -1.30 5.77 -11.64
CA ALA A 73 -2.46 6.64 -11.78
C ALA A 73 -3.58 6.18 -10.84
N TRP A 74 -4.37 7.12 -10.34
CA TRP A 74 -5.53 6.82 -9.52
C TRP A 74 -6.72 7.66 -9.94
N ARG A 75 -7.91 7.10 -9.72
CA ARG A 75 -9.17 7.80 -9.91
C ARG A 75 -10.15 7.41 -8.80
N VAL A 76 -10.68 8.40 -8.13
CA VAL A 76 -11.68 8.28 -7.08
C VAL A 76 -13.06 8.47 -7.70
N ASP A 77 -14.02 7.61 -7.34
CA ASP A 77 -15.43 7.79 -7.68
C ASP A 77 -16.09 8.72 -6.66
N PRO A 78 -16.44 9.97 -7.03
CA PRO A 78 -17.07 10.91 -6.13
C PRO A 78 -18.53 10.54 -5.80
N LEU A 79 -19.20 9.75 -6.66
CA LEU A 79 -20.58 9.33 -6.40
C LEU A 79 -20.65 8.32 -5.27
N ALA A 80 -19.61 7.50 -5.10
CA ALA A 80 -19.50 6.57 -3.97
C ALA A 80 -19.53 7.30 -2.61
N LEU A 81 -19.10 8.56 -2.55
CA LEU A 81 -19.12 9.36 -1.31
C LEU A 81 -20.55 9.59 -0.82
N LEU A 82 -21.55 9.61 -1.71
CA LEU A 82 -22.97 9.71 -1.34
C LEU A 82 -23.43 8.50 -0.51
N ALA A 83 -22.79 7.34 -0.71
CA ALA A 83 -22.99 6.12 0.07
C ALA A 83 -22.03 6.01 1.27
N ALA A 84 -21.34 7.10 1.64
CA ALA A 84 -20.30 7.13 2.67
C ALA A 84 -19.15 6.13 2.42
N ARG A 85 -18.81 5.92 1.14
CA ARG A 85 -17.71 5.07 0.69
C ARG A 85 -16.75 5.87 -0.18
N LEU A 86 -15.46 5.60 -0.06
CA LEU A 86 -14.44 6.13 -0.95
C LEU A 86 -13.94 4.98 -1.81
N VAL A 87 -14.28 5.00 -3.10
CA VAL A 87 -13.83 3.99 -4.07
C VAL A 87 -12.77 4.63 -4.95
N MET A 88 -11.62 3.97 -5.05
CA MET A 88 -10.48 4.43 -5.83
C MET A 88 -9.97 3.30 -6.73
N THR A 89 -9.95 3.53 -8.03
CA THR A 89 -9.30 2.65 -9.00
C THR A 89 -7.83 3.04 -9.12
N LEU A 90 -6.96 2.04 -9.24
CA LEU A 90 -5.53 2.19 -9.40
C LEU A 90 -5.10 1.61 -10.74
N GLU A 91 -4.20 2.30 -11.42
CA GLU A 91 -3.51 1.84 -12.61
C GLU A 91 -2.00 1.98 -12.37
N ALA A 92 -1.24 0.95 -12.71
CA ALA A 92 0.22 0.92 -12.58
C ALA A 92 0.82 0.57 -13.94
N ASP A 93 1.70 1.43 -14.45
CA ASP A 93 2.39 1.27 -15.73
C ASP A 93 1.40 0.99 -16.89
N ALA A 94 0.30 1.77 -16.92
CA ALA A 94 -0.81 1.66 -17.87
C ALA A 94 -1.57 0.32 -17.84
N GLN A 95 -1.46 -0.44 -16.75
CA GLN A 95 -2.24 -1.65 -16.49
C GLN A 95 -3.17 -1.45 -15.28
N PRO A 96 -4.37 -2.05 -15.27
CA PRO A 96 -5.21 -2.07 -14.07
C PRO A 96 -4.45 -2.69 -12.91
N ALA A 97 -4.26 -1.92 -11.84
CA ALA A 97 -3.52 -2.35 -10.67
C ALA A 97 -4.44 -2.83 -9.55
N GLY A 98 -5.71 -2.43 -9.54
CA GLY A 98 -6.73 -2.88 -8.59
C GLY A 98 -7.66 -1.76 -8.13
N GLU A 99 -8.49 -2.06 -7.15
CA GLU A 99 -9.41 -1.10 -6.54
C GLU A 99 -9.28 -1.08 -5.02
N LEU A 100 -9.40 0.12 -4.44
CA LEU A 100 -9.44 0.35 -3.00
C LEU A 100 -10.80 0.93 -2.63
N HIS A 101 -11.46 0.26 -1.68
CA HIS A 101 -12.78 0.62 -1.16
C HIS A 101 -12.62 0.92 0.33
N LEU A 102 -12.76 2.19 0.72
CA LEU A 102 -12.62 2.66 2.08
C LEU A 102 -14.00 3.05 2.65
N TRP A 103 -14.32 2.61 3.85
CA TRP A 103 -15.51 3.03 4.60
C TRP A 103 -15.16 3.23 6.08
N ARG A 104 -16.13 3.68 6.87
CA ARG A 104 -15.91 4.04 8.28
C ARG A 104 -15.28 2.94 9.14
N GLU A 105 -15.61 1.68 8.88
CA GLU A 105 -15.27 0.54 9.73
C GLU A 105 -14.24 -0.39 9.09
N GLY A 106 -13.70 -0.04 7.92
CA GLY A 106 -12.77 -0.91 7.23
C GLY A 106 -12.31 -0.44 5.85
N LEU A 107 -11.46 -1.28 5.27
CA LEU A 107 -10.88 -1.15 3.95
C LEU A 107 -11.04 -2.49 3.23
N GLU A 108 -11.33 -2.44 1.95
CA GLU A 108 -11.36 -3.59 1.05
C GLU A 108 -10.48 -3.27 -0.16
N VAL A 109 -9.60 -4.21 -0.47
CA VAL A 109 -8.74 -4.21 -1.64
C VAL A 109 -9.28 -5.26 -2.59
N LYS A 110 -9.51 -4.91 -3.86
CA LYS A 110 -10.01 -5.82 -4.89
C LYS A 110 -9.07 -5.87 -6.08
N ASP A 111 -8.89 -7.08 -6.59
CA ASP A 111 -8.16 -7.38 -7.82
C ASP A 111 -6.80 -6.68 -7.90
N LEU A 112 -6.09 -6.59 -6.76
CA LEU A 112 -4.80 -5.91 -6.72
C LEU A 112 -3.75 -6.77 -7.43
N LYS A 113 -3.23 -6.26 -8.54
CA LYS A 113 -2.20 -6.91 -9.35
C LYS A 113 -1.06 -5.93 -9.56
N LEU A 114 0.07 -6.19 -8.92
CA LEU A 114 1.26 -5.36 -9.01
C LEU A 114 2.48 -6.21 -9.36
N ASN A 115 3.31 -5.71 -10.27
CA ASN A 115 4.62 -6.26 -10.52
C ASN A 115 5.64 -5.28 -9.92
N LEU A 116 6.36 -5.72 -8.90
CA LEU A 116 7.35 -4.92 -8.20
C LEU A 116 8.73 -5.51 -8.46
N PRO A 117 9.79 -4.69 -8.59
CA PRO A 117 11.14 -5.22 -8.68
C PRO A 117 11.51 -5.89 -7.35
N ALA A 118 12.19 -7.04 -7.40
CA ALA A 118 12.59 -7.75 -6.18
C ALA A 118 13.53 -6.93 -5.29
N SER A 119 14.22 -5.94 -5.86
CA SER A 119 15.00 -4.95 -5.11
C SER A 119 14.17 -4.17 -4.09
N ALA A 120 12.84 -4.11 -4.23
CA ALA A 120 11.93 -3.55 -3.23
C ALA A 120 12.06 -4.24 -1.86
N LEU A 121 12.44 -5.52 -1.84
CA LEU A 121 12.70 -6.26 -0.60
C LEU A 121 13.83 -5.65 0.22
N THR A 122 14.75 -4.90 -0.39
CA THR A 122 15.82 -4.19 0.35
C THR A 122 15.30 -3.09 1.25
N ALA A 123 14.04 -2.67 1.11
CA ALA A 123 13.39 -1.80 2.09
C ALA A 123 13.17 -2.50 3.45
N LEU A 124 13.13 -3.84 3.48
CA LEU A 124 13.02 -4.62 4.70
C LEU A 124 14.37 -4.69 5.42
N PRO A 125 14.46 -4.33 6.72
CA PRO A 125 15.72 -4.32 7.47
C PRO A 125 16.52 -5.62 7.38
N GLN A 126 15.85 -6.77 7.33
CA GLN A 126 16.50 -8.08 7.25
C GLN A 126 17.18 -8.33 5.89
N LEU A 127 16.70 -7.68 4.83
CA LEU A 127 17.15 -7.88 3.45
C LEU A 127 17.91 -6.67 2.89
N GLN A 128 18.18 -5.64 3.70
CA GLN A 128 18.99 -4.48 3.29
C GLN A 128 20.40 -4.86 2.81
N ARG A 129 20.98 -5.91 3.40
CA ARG A 129 22.34 -6.41 3.06
C ARG A 129 22.37 -7.39 1.90
N THR A 130 21.21 -7.78 1.36
CA THR A 130 21.12 -8.65 0.20
C THR A 130 20.89 -7.83 -1.07
N GLN A 131 21.11 -8.47 -2.22
CA GLN A 131 20.72 -7.96 -3.53
C GLN A 131 19.68 -8.92 -4.10
N PRO A 132 18.40 -8.74 -3.72
CA PRO A 132 17.31 -9.52 -4.29
C PRO A 132 17.12 -9.12 -5.76
N THR A 133 17.10 -10.12 -6.63
CA THR A 133 16.91 -9.97 -8.09
C THR A 133 15.64 -10.69 -8.54
N GLY A 134 15.10 -10.29 -9.69
CA GLY A 134 13.86 -10.84 -10.26
C GLY A 134 12.67 -9.91 -10.03
N THR A 135 11.47 -10.46 -10.18
CA THR A 135 10.21 -9.70 -10.14
C THR A 135 9.27 -10.31 -9.12
N LEU A 136 8.66 -9.48 -8.29
CA LEU A 136 7.61 -9.86 -7.37
C LEU A 136 6.26 -9.57 -8.01
N ARG A 137 5.47 -10.59 -8.27
CA ARG A 137 4.07 -10.46 -8.67
C ARG A 137 3.20 -10.59 -7.44
N VAL A 138 2.51 -9.52 -7.09
CA VAL A 138 1.51 -9.48 -6.03
C VAL A 138 0.14 -9.61 -6.67
N ASP A 139 -0.63 -10.61 -6.25
CA ASP A 139 -2.01 -10.85 -6.69
C ASP A 139 -2.90 -10.99 -5.45
N ILE A 140 -3.80 -10.04 -5.25
CA ILE A 140 -4.75 -10.04 -4.14
C ILE A 140 -6.16 -9.92 -4.75
N PRO A 141 -6.89 -11.04 -4.92
CA PRO A 141 -8.21 -11.03 -5.52
C PRO A 141 -9.21 -10.20 -4.71
N ALA A 142 -9.27 -10.44 -3.40
CA ALA A 142 -10.09 -9.68 -2.48
C ALA A 142 -9.52 -9.81 -1.07
N LEU A 143 -9.32 -8.67 -0.43
CA LEU A 143 -8.81 -8.60 0.92
C LEU A 143 -9.51 -7.48 1.69
N ARG A 144 -10.31 -7.91 2.66
CA ARG A 144 -11.16 -7.07 3.47
C ARG A 144 -10.61 -7.04 4.89
N TRP A 145 -10.35 -5.85 5.38
CA TRP A 145 -9.97 -5.60 6.77
C TRP A 145 -11.02 -4.72 7.43
N ALA A 146 -11.68 -5.26 8.44
CA ALA A 146 -12.59 -4.54 9.34
C ALA A 146 -12.14 -4.74 10.80
N GLU A 147 -12.54 -3.84 11.71
CA GLU A 147 -12.07 -3.84 13.11
C GLU A 147 -12.12 -5.22 13.80
N ARG A 148 -13.15 -6.01 13.52
CA ARG A 148 -13.41 -7.31 14.17
C ARG A 148 -13.18 -8.51 13.28
N ASP A 149 -12.96 -8.29 11.99
CA ASP A 149 -12.89 -9.38 11.03
C ASP A 149 -12.02 -8.96 9.84
N SER A 150 -10.98 -9.74 9.62
CA SER A 150 -10.13 -9.61 8.45
C SER A 150 -10.29 -10.89 7.65
N GLN A 151 -10.71 -10.75 6.40
CA GLN A 151 -10.95 -11.87 5.51
C GLN A 151 -10.28 -11.62 4.17
N GLY A 152 -9.62 -12.64 3.66
CA GLY A 152 -9.15 -12.65 2.28
C GLY A 152 -7.89 -13.47 2.13
N ALA A 153 -7.46 -13.55 0.89
CA ALA A 153 -6.22 -14.19 0.52
C ALA A 153 -5.49 -13.35 -0.51
N GLY A 154 -4.17 -13.39 -0.46
CA GLY A 154 -3.28 -12.83 -1.46
C GLY A 154 -2.17 -13.82 -1.75
N ARG A 155 -1.53 -13.66 -2.91
CA ARG A 155 -0.38 -14.42 -3.33
C ARG A 155 0.70 -13.48 -3.78
N VAL A 156 1.92 -13.70 -3.29
CA VAL A 156 3.12 -13.03 -3.77
C VAL A 156 4.00 -14.09 -4.41
N ILE A 157 4.29 -13.93 -5.70
CA ILE A 157 5.14 -14.83 -6.48
C ILE A 157 6.43 -14.10 -6.79
N TRP A 158 7.54 -14.57 -6.26
CA TRP A 158 8.86 -14.09 -6.64
C TRP A 158 9.37 -14.90 -7.83
N GLN A 159 9.28 -14.30 -9.01
CA GLN A 159 9.75 -14.86 -10.28
C GLN A 159 11.23 -14.56 -10.47
N GLU A 160 11.96 -15.54 -11.00
CA GLU A 160 13.42 -15.49 -11.17
C GLU A 160 14.14 -15.09 -9.87
N ALA A 161 13.64 -15.60 -8.75
CA ALA A 161 14.03 -15.19 -7.42
C ALA A 161 15.51 -15.44 -7.21
N GLY A 162 16.28 -14.37 -7.02
CA GLY A 162 17.70 -14.46 -6.75
C GLY A 162 18.08 -13.69 -5.52
N LEU A 163 18.89 -14.31 -4.66
CA LEU A 163 19.51 -13.65 -3.52
C LEU A 163 21.02 -13.71 -3.72
N GLN A 164 21.64 -12.54 -3.82
CA GLN A 164 23.08 -12.41 -3.70
C GLN A 164 23.38 -11.73 -2.37
N LEU A 165 24.18 -12.37 -1.53
CA LEU A 165 24.75 -11.69 -0.36
C LEU A 165 25.83 -10.74 -0.88
N ALA A 166 25.88 -9.53 -0.33
CA ALA A 166 26.96 -8.60 -0.64
C ALA A 166 28.32 -9.28 -0.38
N GLY A 167 29.07 -9.56 -1.45
CA GLY A 167 30.39 -10.21 -1.37
C GLY A 167 30.41 -11.73 -1.54
N SER A 168 29.30 -12.40 -1.86
CA SER A 168 29.30 -13.84 -2.19
C SER A 168 28.91 -14.12 -3.64
N LEU A 169 29.53 -15.14 -4.26
CA LEU A 169 29.17 -15.66 -5.58
C LEU A 169 28.00 -16.65 -5.52
N ALA A 170 27.50 -16.96 -4.32
CA ALA A 170 26.40 -17.90 -4.15
C ALA A 170 25.10 -17.24 -4.62
N ARG A 171 24.61 -17.71 -5.77
CA ARG A 171 23.35 -17.26 -6.38
C ARG A 171 22.33 -18.38 -6.27
N TRP A 172 21.37 -18.21 -5.38
CA TRP A 172 20.16 -19.04 -5.44
C TRP A 172 19.26 -18.53 -6.57
N ARG A 173 18.57 -19.43 -7.28
CA ARG A 173 17.56 -19.12 -8.30
C ARG A 173 16.37 -20.04 -8.09
N GLY A 174 15.17 -19.48 -8.01
CA GLY A 174 13.94 -20.26 -7.90
C GLY A 174 12.68 -19.43 -8.09
N GLU A 175 11.55 -20.05 -7.81
CA GLU A 175 10.27 -19.37 -7.65
C GLU A 175 9.86 -19.47 -6.17
N VAL A 176 9.52 -18.35 -5.55
CA VAL A 176 8.99 -18.35 -4.18
C VAL A 176 7.55 -17.91 -4.23
N VAL A 177 6.63 -18.81 -3.87
CA VAL A 177 5.23 -18.47 -3.69
C VAL A 177 4.97 -18.29 -2.20
N VAL A 178 4.47 -17.12 -1.85
CA VAL A 178 4.01 -16.77 -0.51
C VAL A 178 2.52 -16.54 -0.57
N GLU A 179 1.76 -17.37 0.13
CA GLU A 179 0.32 -17.15 0.29
C GLU A 179 0.07 -16.39 1.59
N ILE A 180 -0.70 -15.32 1.49
CA ILE A 180 -1.06 -14.42 2.57
C ILE A 180 -2.54 -14.67 2.88
N GLY A 181 -2.85 -15.25 4.03
CA GLY A 181 -4.23 -15.39 4.49
C GLY A 181 -4.53 -14.35 5.57
N ALA A 182 -5.63 -13.61 5.45
CA ALA A 182 -6.17 -12.83 6.55
C ALA A 182 -7.38 -13.58 7.13
N ARG A 183 -7.26 -14.04 8.38
CA ARG A 183 -8.37 -14.53 9.21
C ARG A 183 -8.17 -14.04 10.64
N ASP A 184 -9.22 -13.54 11.28
CA ASP A 184 -9.21 -13.12 12.69
C ASP A 184 -8.07 -12.13 13.03
N ASN A 185 -7.81 -11.16 12.14
CA ASN A 185 -6.71 -10.20 12.23
C ASN A 185 -5.30 -10.84 12.29
N LEU A 186 -5.15 -12.07 11.81
CA LEU A 186 -3.88 -12.78 11.70
C LEU A 186 -3.51 -12.93 10.22
N LEU A 187 -2.29 -12.52 9.87
CA LEU A 187 -1.72 -12.77 8.54
C LEU A 187 -0.84 -14.01 8.60
N SER A 188 -1.25 -15.07 7.91
CA SER A 188 -0.43 -16.28 7.77
C SER A 188 0.36 -16.21 6.46
N PHE A 189 1.65 -16.56 6.51
CA PHE A 189 2.49 -16.68 5.33
C PHE A 189 2.88 -18.15 5.15
N HIS A 190 2.52 -18.72 4.02
CA HIS A 190 2.91 -20.08 3.65
C HIS A 190 3.87 -20.01 2.48
N THR A 191 5.05 -20.60 2.64
CA THR A 191 5.94 -20.86 1.51
C THR A 191 5.52 -22.17 0.86
N ALA A 192 5.55 -22.26 -0.47
CA ALA A 192 5.30 -23.52 -1.18
C ALA A 192 6.28 -24.64 -0.77
N ALA A 193 7.40 -24.30 -0.12
CA ALA A 193 8.38 -25.24 0.44
C ALA A 193 8.06 -25.73 1.88
N GLY A 194 6.87 -25.42 2.43
CA GLY A 194 6.30 -26.15 3.57
C GLY A 194 6.63 -25.61 4.96
N SER A 195 7.34 -24.49 5.11
CA SER A 195 7.54 -23.86 6.43
C SER A 195 6.63 -22.63 6.59
N PRO A 196 5.70 -22.63 7.56
CA PRO A 196 4.89 -21.46 7.87
C PRO A 196 5.72 -20.42 8.61
N VAL A 197 5.67 -19.17 8.16
CA VAL A 197 6.18 -18.02 8.92
C VAL A 197 4.96 -17.17 9.24
N SER A 198 4.61 -17.04 10.52
CA SER A 198 3.50 -16.17 10.94
C SER A 198 4.06 -14.79 11.31
N LEU A 199 3.62 -13.73 10.62
CA LEU A 199 3.89 -12.35 11.02
C LEU A 199 2.58 -11.68 11.40
N ARG A 200 2.47 -11.29 12.67
CA ARG A 200 1.31 -10.55 13.17
C ARG A 200 1.47 -9.07 12.83
N LEU A 201 0.81 -8.60 11.76
CA LEU A 201 0.69 -7.16 11.50
C LEU A 201 -0.56 -6.65 12.22
N ALA A 202 -0.37 -6.00 13.36
CA ALA A 202 -1.39 -5.12 13.92
C ALA A 202 -1.49 -3.87 13.03
N LEU A 203 -2.71 -3.42 12.72
CA LEU A 203 -2.94 -2.12 12.10
C LEU A 203 -2.13 -1.04 12.84
N PRO A 204 -1.61 0.00 12.17
CA PRO A 204 -1.11 1.17 12.85
C PRO A 204 -2.29 1.83 13.56
N ARG A 205 -2.51 1.47 14.83
CA ARG A 205 -3.15 2.38 15.78
C ARG A 205 -2.30 3.64 15.80
N GLY A 206 -2.95 4.79 15.73
CA GLY A 206 -2.34 6.01 16.24
C GLY A 206 -1.77 5.67 17.62
N GLU A 207 -0.46 5.85 17.76
CA GLU A 207 0.40 5.57 18.92
C GLU A 207 1.22 4.26 18.93
N ARG A 208 2.53 4.49 18.70
CA ARG A 208 3.73 3.86 19.30
C ARG A 208 3.92 2.35 19.15
N GLY A 209 4.94 2.04 18.33
CA GLY A 209 5.90 0.96 18.61
C GLY A 209 5.65 -0.33 17.85
N LEU A 210 6.27 -0.48 16.69
CA LEU A 210 6.44 -1.79 16.05
C LEU A 210 7.41 -2.63 16.88
N ARG A 211 6.90 -3.58 17.67
CA ARG A 211 7.68 -4.72 18.15
C ARG A 211 7.49 -5.88 17.18
N SER A 212 8.51 -6.14 16.37
CA SER A 212 8.63 -7.36 15.58
C SER A 212 9.19 -8.47 16.48
N GLU A 213 8.34 -9.35 17.00
CA GLU A 213 8.80 -10.64 17.51
C GLU A 213 8.77 -11.65 16.35
N LEU A 214 9.94 -11.91 15.77
CA LEU A 214 10.15 -13.12 14.98
C LEU A 214 10.31 -14.28 15.98
N ALA A 215 9.38 -15.22 16.00
CA ALA A 215 9.65 -16.54 16.56
C ALA A 215 10.46 -17.32 15.50
N ALA A 216 11.72 -17.59 15.79
CA ALA A 216 12.52 -18.53 15.01
C ALA A 216 11.93 -19.96 15.17
N PRO A 217 11.95 -20.80 14.14
CA PRO A 217 11.65 -22.21 14.31
C PRO A 217 12.72 -22.84 15.20
N ALA A 218 12.27 -23.55 16.25
CA ALA A 218 13.13 -24.40 17.06
C ALA A 218 13.75 -25.53 16.19
N PRO A 219 14.96 -26.00 16.54
CA PRO A 219 15.70 -27.00 15.76
C PRO A 219 15.01 -28.36 15.67
#